data_AF-A0A9E5NB11-F1
#
_entry.id   AF-A0A9E5NB11-F1
#
_cell.length_a   1.000
_cell.length_b   1.000
_cell.length_c   1.000
_cell.angle_alpha   90.00
_cell.angle_beta   90.00
_cell.angle_gamma   90.00
#
_symmetry.space_group_name_H-M   'P 1'
#
loop_
_entity.id
_entity.type
_entity.pdbx_description
1 polymer ?
#
loop_
_entity_poly.entity_id
_entity_poly.type
_entity_poly.pdbx_seq_one_letter_code
_entity_poly.pdbx_strand_id
1 'polypeptide(L)' 'LKLGTKVAPDELEVVDSYRGEGYGILSQECMDAIRLVAQTEGIFLDPVYTGKAMAGLIDLIKRG' A
#
# COMPACT_ATOMS: atom_id res chain seq x y z
N LEU A 1 6.37 -19.98 -14.76
CA LEU A 1 6.44 -20.84 -13.55
C LEU A 1 5.03 -21.09 -13.03
N LYS A 2 4.63 -22.35 -12.81
CA LYS A 2 3.48 -22.66 -11.94
C LYS A 2 4.06 -23.02 -10.57
N LEU A 3 3.78 -22.23 -9.56
CA LEU A 3 4.36 -22.39 -8.21
C LEU A 3 3.81 -23.60 -7.45
N GLY A 4 2.81 -24.32 -7.98
CA GLY A 4 2.22 -25.52 -7.37
C GLY A 4 1.41 -25.26 -6.09
N THR A 5 1.50 -24.05 -5.53
CA THR A 5 0.83 -23.65 -4.30
C THR A 5 -0.64 -23.33 -4.54
N LYS A 6 -1.51 -23.88 -3.67
CA LYS A 6 -2.90 -23.45 -3.50
C LYS A 6 -2.96 -22.64 -2.21
N VAL A 7 -3.69 -21.52 -2.22
CA VAL A 7 -3.91 -20.66 -1.05
C VAL A 7 -5.39 -20.69 -0.74
N ALA A 8 -5.75 -21.03 0.50
CA ALA A 8 -7.12 -20.97 0.96
C ALA A 8 -7.50 -19.51 1.32
N PRO A 9 -8.77 -19.10 1.21
CA PRO A 9 -9.15 -17.71 1.45
C PRO A 9 -8.79 -17.17 2.85
N ASP A 10 -8.78 -18.04 3.85
CA ASP A 10 -8.44 -17.74 5.24
C ASP A 10 -6.93 -17.61 5.51
N GLU A 11 -6.10 -18.01 4.54
CA GLU A 11 -4.64 -17.82 4.60
C GLU A 11 -4.20 -16.45 4.05
N LEU A 12 -5.13 -15.62 3.60
CA LEU A 12 -4.82 -14.37 2.88
C LEU A 12 -5.65 -13.20 3.39
N GLU A 13 -4.95 -12.17 3.85
CA GLU A 13 -5.56 -10.90 4.25
C GLU A 13 -5.37 -9.86 3.14
N VAL A 14 -6.47 -9.28 2.66
CA VAL A 14 -6.46 -8.15 1.71
C VAL A 14 -7.13 -6.96 2.36
N VAL A 15 -6.37 -5.89 2.57
CA VAL A 15 -6.90 -4.61 3.03
C VAL A 15 -7.04 -3.66 1.83
N ASP A 16 -8.24 -3.58 1.26
CA ASP A 16 -8.52 -2.84 0.03
C ASP A 16 -8.90 -1.36 0.24
N SER A 17 -9.10 -0.94 1.50
CA SER A 17 -9.50 0.40 1.89
C SER A 17 -8.51 1.50 1.46
N TYR A 18 -7.26 1.16 1.17
CA TYR A 18 -6.21 2.12 0.76
C TYR A 18 -6.09 2.29 -0.76
N ARG A 19 -6.96 1.65 -1.55
CA ARG A 19 -6.98 1.83 -3.01
C ARG A 19 -7.42 3.25 -3.42
N GLY A 20 -8.14 3.96 -2.55
CA GLY A 20 -8.79 5.23 -2.90
C GLY A 20 -9.91 5.02 -3.92
N GLU A 21 -10.20 6.05 -4.71
CA GLU A 21 -11.32 6.05 -5.67
C GLU A 21 -11.18 5.03 -6.82
N GLY A 22 -9.97 4.52 -7.08
CA GLY A 22 -9.75 3.53 -8.13
C GLY A 22 -8.30 3.36 -8.55
N TYR A 23 -8.12 2.53 -9.58
CA TYR A 23 -6.80 2.25 -10.17
C TYR A 23 -6.23 3.51 -10.83
N GLY A 24 -4.95 3.80 -10.56
CA GLY A 24 -4.26 4.98 -11.10
C GLY A 24 -4.71 6.33 -10.53
N ILE A 25 -5.79 6.38 -9.73
CA ILE A 25 -6.26 7.61 -9.10
C ILE A 25 -5.46 7.83 -7.81
N LEU A 26 -4.76 8.95 -7.74
CA LEU A 26 -3.94 9.33 -6.59
C LEU A 26 -4.84 9.77 -5.43
N SER A 27 -4.61 9.24 -4.23
CA SER A 27 -5.25 9.70 -2.99
C SER A 27 -4.31 10.60 -2.19
N GLN A 28 -4.87 11.37 -1.25
CA GLN A 28 -4.07 12.26 -0.39
C GLN A 28 -3.12 11.45 0.51
N GLU A 29 -3.58 10.34 1.08
CA GLU A 29 -2.81 9.48 1.97
C GLU A 29 -1.61 8.85 1.23
N CYS A 30 -1.80 8.45 -0.03
CA CYS A 30 -0.72 7.98 -0.90
C CYS A 30 0.33 9.08 -1.11
N MET A 31 -0.12 10.31 -1.40
CA MET A 31 0.77 11.45 -1.60
C MET A 31 1.57 11.79 -0.34
N ASP A 32 0.95 11.71 0.83
CA ASP A 32 1.60 11.97 2.12
C ASP A 32 2.62 10.88 2.47
N ALA A 33 2.30 9.61 2.19
CA ALA A 33 3.23 8.51 2.36
C ALA A 33 4.46 8.63 1.45
N ILE A 34 4.28 9.00 0.17
CA ILE A 34 5.39 9.25 -0.76
C ILE A 34 6.30 10.36 -0.23
N ARG A 35 5.72 11.49 0.23
CA ARG A 35 6.49 12.61 0.77
C ARG A 35 7.27 12.20 2.01
N LEU A 36 6.62 11.53 2.95
CA LEU A 36 7.24 11.10 4.20
C LEU A 36 8.46 10.24 3.92
N VAL A 37 8.30 9.17 3.15
CA VAL A 37 9.37 8.21 2.88
C VAL A 37 10.50 8.83 2.05
N ALA A 38 10.18 9.71 1.10
CA ALA A 38 11.20 10.43 0.34
C ALA A 38 12.01 11.39 1.24
N GLN A 39 11.37 12.04 2.22
CA GLN A 39 12.01 13.00 3.11
C GLN A 39 12.84 12.34 4.22
N THR A 40 12.39 11.21 4.75
CA THR A 40 13.07 10.55 5.88
C THR A 40 14.10 9.54 5.43
N GLU A 41 13.81 8.76 4.37
CA GLU A 41 14.65 7.64 3.93
C GLU A 41 15.32 7.88 2.58
N GLY A 42 14.95 8.94 1.85
CA GLY A 42 15.44 9.17 0.49
C GLY A 42 14.93 8.15 -0.53
N ILE A 43 13.84 7.42 -0.22
CA ILE A 43 13.25 6.40 -1.08
C ILE A 43 12.02 6.98 -1.79
N PHE A 44 11.98 6.86 -3.11
CA PHE A 44 10.85 7.30 -3.92
C PHE A 44 9.86 6.16 -4.17
N LEU A 45 8.63 6.35 -3.70
CA LEU A 45 7.52 5.44 -3.94
C LEU A 45 6.67 5.92 -5.13
N ASP A 46 6.05 4.99 -5.83
CA ASP A 46 5.18 5.27 -6.96
C ASP A 46 3.72 5.58 -6.52
N PRO A 47 2.99 6.41 -7.30
CA PRO A 47 1.66 6.89 -6.92
C PRO A 47 0.52 5.87 -7.11
N VAL A 48 0.79 4.71 -7.73
CA VAL A 48 -0.24 3.73 -8.09
C VAL A 48 -0.21 2.54 -7.13
N TYR A 49 0.98 2.06 -6.75
CA TYR A 49 1.16 0.84 -5.97
C TYR A 49 1.81 1.11 -4.63
N THR A 50 3.10 1.41 -4.62
CA THR A 50 3.92 1.42 -3.40
C THR A 50 3.58 2.57 -2.46
N GLY A 51 3.17 3.72 -2.97
CA GLY A 51 2.64 4.82 -2.14
C GLY A 51 1.35 4.45 -1.42
N LYS A 52 0.43 3.74 -2.08
CA LYS A 52 -0.84 3.27 -1.47
C LYS A 52 -0.60 2.17 -0.44
N ALA A 53 0.28 1.23 -0.75
CA ALA A 53 0.67 0.17 0.19
C ALA A 53 1.34 0.76 1.44
N MET A 54 2.23 1.75 1.27
CA MET A 54 2.89 2.42 2.38
C MET A 54 1.91 3.26 3.22
N ALA A 55 0.97 3.97 2.57
CA ALA A 55 -0.08 4.69 3.27
C ALA A 55 -0.89 3.74 4.16
N GLY A 56 -1.24 2.56 3.63
CA GLY A 56 -1.90 1.50 4.40
C GLY A 56 -1.07 1.00 5.58
N LEU A 57 0.20 0.68 5.36
CA LEU A 57 1.11 0.24 6.43
C LEU A 57 1.21 1.27 7.57
N ILE A 58 1.42 2.55 7.23
CA ILE A 58 1.53 3.63 8.21
C ILE A 58 0.24 3.76 9.03
N ASP A 59 -0.92 3.71 8.39
CA ASP A 59 -2.21 3.84 9.05
C ASP A 59 -2.53 2.62 9.93
N LEU A 60 -2.24 1.40 9.46
CA LEU A 60 -2.40 0.17 10.26
C LEU A 60 -1.53 0.23 11.53
N ILE A 61 -0.26 0.64 11.43
CA ILE A 61 0.61 0.82 12.60
C ILE A 61 0.02 1.82 13.60
N LYS A 62 -0.62 2.90 13.11
CA LYS A 62 -1.27 3.90 13.99
C LYS A 62 -2.51 3.37 14.70
N ARG A 63 -3.16 2.35 14.15
CA ARG A 63 -4.38 1.75 14.72
C ARG A 63 -4.09 0.66 15.76
N GLY A 64 -2.86 0.17 15.83
CA GLY A 64 -2.41 -0.88 16.76
C GLY A 64 -2.64 -2.28 16.20
#